data_AF-A0A2D5Z5J0-F1
#
_entry.id   AF-A0A2D5Z5J0-F1
#
_cell.length_a   1.000
_cell.length_b   1.000
_cell.length_c   1.000
_cell.angle_alpha   90.00
_cell.angle_beta   90.00
_cell.angle_gamma   90.00
#
_symmetry.space_group_name_H-M   'P 1'
#
loop_
_entity.id
_entity.type
_entity.pdbx_description
1 polymer ?
#
loop_
_entity_poly.entity_id
_entity_poly.type
_entity_poly.pdbx_seq_one_letter_code
_entity_poly.pdbx_strand_id
1 'polypeptide(L)'
;MKLTTIVRDGAWRTVILSARPTSHVPVMIDIGAAVDILVTQSGSGRLHWVSRWEGPWGVWKAPADMIDIVRHGWPAVSALELLERIFWAFARTGDGAAAENALLEPEAVTWQAPLPEPPAYLYLHNNSTVALNFQFTDYGRREILHPRNRPVTAMIGTGEPLFTNDAGYVKTDMEFGFVVGPDAHLLDDETAMDHVFGYTVTTDSRLNAYTTSYNTLSDKQRYQGAAGACMDKACDGYGAFGPVIVTADEVGNPQDLLGHIHCNGVERGRCHTGGYLDPVRDILANLSRMMTVPAGTVVAMGGAAYDGFAVKGDMRRPGQNHVSISFERVGAIHHDLVYPDEPRARQRGPQSPYLHRRRQLGLPSSDMPDLKPGDVPAATRALWAIMYNVGRKHDPDYPAPYLYPRTSLRRAEEPIVLGPAHRDVEISVQLAAVIGTRTQYQVPADKVLDGLLGLALFIGIADLGVLQRGVDDANASSYYFGYFQSRFGDGFNRIAPPVPISELNDKWRDAPMRIEIEGHGAAEGAVSDYDTGVERMIEWISKGVTMLPGDVAALGPGNACVKVPMTGSPGSKWKLRAGIKGLVDIDTHIEDQRDERVGNWHKLKIGPSDLT
;
A
#
# COMPACT_ATOMS: atom_id res chain seq x y z
N MET A 1 2.94 2.78 -24.25
CA MET A 1 2.42 4.08 -23.79
C MET A 1 3.04 4.51 -22.45
N LYS A 2 3.12 5.83 -22.18
CA LYS A 2 3.56 6.40 -20.89
C LYS A 2 2.47 7.28 -20.28
N LEU A 3 2.02 6.94 -19.08
CA LEU A 3 0.87 7.57 -18.43
C LEU A 3 1.27 8.18 -17.08
N THR A 4 0.73 9.34 -16.72
CA THR A 4 0.91 9.90 -15.38
C THR A 4 -0.29 10.74 -14.95
N THR A 5 -0.26 11.20 -13.71
CA THR A 5 -1.23 12.13 -13.15
C THR A 5 -0.54 13.46 -12.88
N ILE A 6 -1.23 14.55 -13.20
CA ILE A 6 -0.82 15.92 -12.87
C ILE A 6 -1.92 16.62 -12.07
N VAL A 7 -1.62 17.78 -11.50
CA VAL A 7 -2.64 18.70 -10.98
C VAL A 7 -2.83 19.87 -11.94
N ARG A 8 -4.09 20.13 -12.29
CA ARG A 8 -4.54 21.30 -13.05
C ARG A 8 -5.88 21.76 -12.48
N ASP A 9 -6.01 23.06 -12.19
CA ASP A 9 -7.23 23.67 -11.66
C ASP A 9 -7.76 23.00 -10.37
N GLY A 10 -6.85 22.60 -9.47
CA GLY A 10 -7.22 21.94 -8.20
C GLY A 10 -7.74 20.51 -8.33
N ALA A 11 -7.58 19.88 -9.51
CA ALA A 11 -8.02 18.53 -9.77
C ALA A 11 -6.89 17.68 -10.39
N TRP A 12 -6.96 16.37 -10.16
CA TRP A 12 -6.11 15.42 -10.87
C TRP A 12 -6.54 15.27 -12.33
N ARG A 13 -5.56 15.24 -13.23
CA ARG A 13 -5.74 14.95 -14.65
C ARG A 13 -4.81 13.82 -15.05
N THR A 14 -5.38 12.84 -15.76
CA THR A 14 -4.59 11.78 -16.39
C THR A 14 -4.07 12.28 -17.73
N VAL A 15 -2.77 12.10 -17.96
CA VAL A 15 -2.11 12.54 -19.18
C VAL A 15 -1.31 11.43 -19.84
N ILE A 16 -1.24 11.47 -21.17
CA ILE A 16 -0.30 10.69 -21.96
C ILE A 16 0.95 11.53 -22.16
N LEU A 17 2.13 11.01 -21.77
CA LEU A 17 3.40 11.60 -22.15
C LEU A 17 3.72 11.19 -23.59
N SER A 18 3.57 12.15 -24.50
CA SER A 18 3.70 12.00 -25.95
C SER A 18 4.86 12.86 -26.47
N ALA A 19 4.99 12.94 -27.79
CA ALA A 19 5.90 13.85 -28.47
C ALA A 19 5.21 14.48 -29.67
N ARG A 20 5.49 15.77 -29.92
CA ARG A 20 4.98 16.46 -31.11
C ARG A 20 5.49 15.72 -32.37
N PRO A 21 4.61 15.26 -33.28
CA PRO A 21 4.99 14.34 -34.36
C PRO A 21 6.10 14.84 -35.30
N THR A 22 6.27 16.15 -35.44
CA THR A 22 7.24 16.77 -36.36
C THR A 22 8.55 17.19 -35.69
N SER A 23 8.49 17.67 -34.45
CA SER A 23 9.68 18.17 -33.73
C SER A 23 10.25 17.16 -32.74
N HIS A 24 9.50 16.09 -32.43
CA HIS A 24 9.78 15.14 -31.35
C HIS A 24 9.97 15.79 -29.96
N VAL A 25 9.53 17.05 -29.81
CA VAL A 25 9.53 17.76 -28.52
C VAL A 25 8.53 17.07 -27.59
N PRO A 26 8.93 16.69 -26.37
CA PRO A 26 8.03 16.09 -25.38
C PRO A 26 6.82 16.99 -25.11
N VAL A 27 5.65 16.40 -25.00
CA VAL A 27 4.40 17.10 -24.66
C VAL A 27 3.48 16.15 -23.93
N MET A 28 2.55 16.68 -23.16
CA MET A 28 1.50 15.89 -22.52
C MET A 28 0.15 16.13 -23.19
N ILE A 29 -0.64 15.07 -23.33
CA ILE A 29 -2.03 15.14 -23.79
C ILE A 29 -2.93 14.90 -22.58
N ASP A 30 -3.72 15.90 -22.19
CA ASP A 30 -4.81 15.74 -21.22
C ASP A 30 -5.92 14.87 -21.83
N ILE A 31 -6.05 13.65 -21.30
CA ILE A 31 -6.94 12.63 -21.87
C ILE A 31 -8.40 13.12 -21.85
N GLY A 32 -8.83 13.74 -20.75
CA GLY A 32 -10.20 14.24 -20.61
C GLY A 32 -10.50 15.33 -21.64
N ALA A 33 -9.61 16.33 -21.74
CA ALA A 33 -9.76 17.41 -22.71
C ALA A 33 -9.71 16.89 -24.16
N ALA A 34 -8.82 15.94 -24.46
CA ALA A 34 -8.73 15.33 -25.79
C ALA A 34 -10.02 14.56 -26.16
N VAL A 35 -10.59 13.79 -25.23
CA VAL A 35 -11.89 13.10 -25.44
C VAL A 35 -12.99 14.12 -25.76
N ASP A 36 -13.10 15.20 -24.98
CA ASP A 36 -14.14 16.22 -25.16
C ASP A 36 -14.04 16.90 -26.54
N ILE A 37 -12.82 17.20 -26.99
CA ILE A 37 -12.57 17.74 -28.33
C ILE A 37 -13.06 16.74 -29.40
N LEU A 38 -12.64 15.48 -29.32
CA LEU A 38 -13.00 14.48 -30.33
C LEU A 38 -14.51 14.20 -30.36
N VAL A 39 -15.17 14.14 -29.21
CA VAL A 39 -16.64 14.00 -29.12
C VAL A 39 -17.34 15.18 -29.77
N THR A 40 -16.90 16.41 -29.47
CA THR A 40 -17.49 17.64 -30.03
C THR A 40 -17.36 17.68 -31.55
N GLN A 41 -16.16 17.38 -32.06
CA GLN A 41 -15.92 17.36 -33.50
C GLN A 41 -16.68 16.24 -34.20
N SER A 42 -16.84 15.07 -33.55
CA SER A 42 -17.64 13.98 -34.10
C SER A 42 -19.12 14.33 -34.20
N GLY A 43 -19.69 15.02 -33.20
CA GLY A 43 -21.06 15.51 -33.24
C GLY A 43 -21.30 16.55 -34.34
N SER A 44 -20.27 17.31 -34.72
CA SER A 44 -20.32 18.26 -35.83
C SER A 44 -20.15 17.62 -37.22
N GLY A 45 -19.93 16.30 -37.30
CA GLY A 45 -19.70 15.57 -38.55
C GLY A 45 -18.32 15.79 -39.18
N ARG A 46 -17.40 16.48 -38.47
CA ARG A 46 -16.05 16.80 -38.96
C ARG A 46 -15.05 15.64 -38.84
N LEU A 47 -15.31 14.70 -37.93
CA LEU A 47 -14.56 13.46 -37.78
C LEU A 47 -15.47 12.34 -37.27
N HIS A 48 -14.99 11.11 -37.26
CA HIS A 48 -15.67 9.99 -36.62
C HIS A 48 -14.88 9.54 -35.39
N TRP A 49 -15.46 9.70 -34.21
CA TRP A 49 -14.91 9.24 -32.94
C TRP A 49 -15.90 8.32 -32.23
N VAL A 50 -15.40 7.17 -31.80
CA VAL A 50 -16.19 6.19 -31.04
C VAL A 50 -16.05 6.53 -29.56
N SER A 51 -17.08 7.17 -29.00
CA SER A 51 -17.11 7.58 -27.58
C SER A 51 -17.57 6.49 -26.63
N ARG A 52 -18.10 5.38 -27.18
CA ARG A 52 -18.51 4.18 -26.46
C ARG A 52 -17.83 2.97 -27.05
N TRP A 53 -17.08 2.29 -26.22
CA TRP A 53 -16.34 1.09 -26.58
C TRP A 53 -17.12 -0.11 -26.06
N GLU A 54 -17.39 -1.06 -26.93
CA GLU A 54 -17.94 -2.36 -26.55
C GLU A 54 -16.79 -3.34 -26.46
N GLY A 55 -16.68 -4.02 -25.32
CA GLY A 55 -15.73 -5.12 -25.16
C GLY A 55 -16.25 -6.19 -24.21
N PRO A 56 -15.41 -7.20 -23.88
CA PRO A 56 -15.81 -8.35 -23.06
C PRO A 56 -16.36 -7.96 -21.68
N TRP A 57 -16.04 -6.75 -21.21
CA TRP A 57 -16.39 -6.21 -19.89
C TRP A 57 -17.59 -5.23 -19.92
N GLY A 58 -18.29 -5.13 -21.05
CA GLY A 58 -19.46 -4.29 -21.24
C GLY A 58 -19.22 -3.06 -22.12
N VAL A 59 -20.09 -2.08 -22.00
CA VAL A 59 -19.99 -0.80 -22.70
C VAL A 59 -19.34 0.22 -21.77
N TRP A 60 -18.17 0.73 -22.12
CA TRP A 60 -17.51 1.79 -21.35
C TRP A 60 -17.20 3.01 -22.21
N LYS A 61 -17.15 4.18 -21.57
CA LYS A 61 -16.66 5.41 -22.20
C LYS A 61 -15.14 5.42 -22.16
N ALA A 62 -14.50 6.16 -23.06
CA ALA A 62 -13.05 6.37 -22.97
C ALA A 62 -12.70 6.84 -21.54
N PRO A 63 -11.89 6.08 -20.78
CA PRO A 63 -11.64 6.39 -19.38
C PRO A 63 -10.79 7.66 -19.28
N ALA A 64 -11.18 8.57 -18.39
CA ALA A 64 -10.49 9.83 -18.15
C ALA A 64 -9.62 9.79 -16.89
N ASP A 65 -9.80 8.80 -16.03
CA ASP A 65 -9.03 8.58 -14.82
C ASP A 65 -8.09 7.38 -14.94
N MET A 66 -6.95 7.48 -14.26
CA MET A 66 -5.90 6.46 -14.29
C MET A 66 -6.36 5.11 -13.76
N ILE A 67 -7.21 5.07 -12.73
CA ILE A 67 -7.59 3.80 -12.09
C ILE A 67 -8.51 2.98 -12.99
N ASP A 68 -9.41 3.61 -13.73
CA ASP A 68 -10.25 2.95 -14.72
C ASP A 68 -9.43 2.49 -15.92
N ILE A 69 -8.43 3.28 -16.38
CA ILE A 69 -7.49 2.83 -17.42
C ILE A 69 -6.79 1.54 -16.99
N VAL A 70 -6.22 1.53 -15.77
CA VAL A 70 -5.49 0.38 -15.23
C VAL A 70 -6.40 -0.84 -15.06
N ARG A 71 -7.60 -0.64 -14.50
CA ARG A 71 -8.59 -1.71 -14.27
C ARG A 71 -9.04 -2.38 -15.56
N HIS A 72 -9.23 -1.61 -16.63
CA HIS A 72 -9.65 -2.16 -17.93
C HIS A 72 -8.49 -2.72 -18.75
N GLY A 73 -7.24 -2.50 -18.34
CA GLY A 73 -6.05 -3.11 -18.95
C GLY A 73 -5.88 -2.79 -20.44
N TRP A 74 -5.48 -3.80 -21.22
CA TRP A 74 -5.17 -3.68 -22.64
C TRP A 74 -6.27 -3.04 -23.51
N PRO A 75 -7.58 -3.38 -23.34
CA PRO A 75 -8.65 -2.67 -24.01
C PRO A 75 -8.62 -1.14 -23.83
N ALA A 76 -8.28 -0.63 -22.64
CA ALA A 76 -8.16 0.80 -22.42
C ALA A 76 -6.89 1.38 -23.08
N VAL A 77 -5.76 0.66 -23.03
CA VAL A 77 -4.52 1.06 -23.71
C VAL A 77 -4.75 1.22 -25.22
N SER A 78 -5.36 0.22 -25.87
CA SER A 78 -5.67 0.29 -27.30
C SER A 78 -6.62 1.46 -27.66
N ALA A 79 -7.57 1.77 -26.79
CA ALA A 79 -8.44 2.93 -26.97
C ALA A 79 -7.68 4.26 -26.86
N LEU A 80 -6.72 4.35 -25.93
CA LEU A 80 -5.85 5.53 -25.78
C LEU A 80 -4.89 5.69 -26.95
N GLU A 81 -4.36 4.59 -27.52
CA GLU A 81 -3.52 4.65 -28.72
C GLU A 81 -4.31 5.18 -29.93
N LEU A 82 -5.57 4.75 -30.07
CA LEU A 82 -6.46 5.28 -31.09
C LEU A 82 -6.77 6.76 -30.85
N LEU A 83 -7.02 7.13 -29.59
CA LEU A 83 -7.24 8.53 -29.18
C LEU A 83 -6.05 9.39 -29.58
N GLU A 84 -4.84 9.02 -29.17
CA GLU A 84 -3.61 9.77 -29.45
C GLU A 84 -3.39 9.91 -30.96
N ARG A 85 -3.59 8.83 -31.73
CA ARG A 85 -3.45 8.85 -33.19
C ARG A 85 -4.46 9.79 -33.86
N ILE A 86 -5.73 9.72 -33.46
CA ILE A 86 -6.80 10.58 -34.02
C ILE A 86 -6.60 12.03 -33.58
N PHE A 87 -6.22 12.25 -32.32
CA PHE A 87 -5.93 13.57 -31.77
C PHE A 87 -4.81 14.25 -32.56
N TRP A 88 -3.70 13.56 -32.81
CA TRP A 88 -2.61 14.11 -33.62
C TRP A 88 -2.97 14.29 -35.10
N ALA A 89 -3.85 13.44 -35.65
CA ALA A 89 -4.39 13.66 -36.99
C ALA A 89 -5.21 14.95 -37.03
N PHE A 90 -6.12 15.14 -36.07
CA PHE A 90 -6.95 16.34 -35.92
C PHE A 90 -6.09 17.61 -35.73
N ALA A 91 -5.09 17.57 -34.86
CA ALA A 91 -4.19 18.70 -34.61
C ALA A 91 -3.43 19.14 -35.88
N ARG A 92 -3.15 18.21 -36.82
CA ARG A 92 -2.47 18.50 -38.09
C ARG A 92 -3.41 18.99 -39.19
N THR A 93 -4.63 18.47 -39.25
CA THR A 93 -5.53 18.66 -40.41
C THR A 93 -6.73 19.59 -40.12
N GLY A 94 -6.96 19.94 -38.85
CA GLY A 94 -8.12 20.72 -38.39
C GLY A 94 -7.76 22.03 -37.68
N ASP A 95 -8.66 22.46 -36.79
CA ASP A 95 -8.54 23.66 -35.96
C ASP A 95 -7.53 23.44 -34.83
N GLY A 96 -6.23 23.56 -35.15
CA GLY A 96 -5.13 23.32 -34.21
C GLY A 96 -5.25 24.11 -32.91
N ALA A 97 -5.95 25.25 -32.90
CA ALA A 97 -6.24 26.03 -31.70
C ALA A 97 -7.10 25.27 -30.68
N ALA A 98 -8.01 24.41 -31.14
CA ALA A 98 -8.79 23.56 -30.24
C ALA A 98 -7.91 22.48 -29.59
N ALA A 99 -6.98 21.90 -30.35
CA ALA A 99 -6.07 20.87 -29.85
C ALA A 99 -5.08 21.42 -28.80
N GLU A 100 -4.62 22.66 -28.94
CA GLU A 100 -3.74 23.31 -27.96
C GLU A 100 -4.34 23.36 -26.54
N ASN A 101 -5.67 23.32 -26.37
CA ASN A 101 -6.29 23.29 -25.04
C ASN A 101 -6.07 21.97 -24.28
N ALA A 102 -5.78 20.89 -25.00
CA ALA A 102 -5.48 19.57 -24.45
C ALA A 102 -3.96 19.28 -24.40
N LEU A 103 -3.12 20.14 -24.98
CA LEU A 103 -1.67 20.02 -24.93
C LEU A 103 -1.11 20.75 -23.71
N LEU A 104 -0.20 20.10 -23.01
CA LEU A 104 0.45 20.63 -21.82
C LEU A 104 1.96 20.45 -21.94
N GLU A 105 2.70 21.50 -21.61
CA GLU A 105 4.16 21.43 -21.56
C GLU A 105 4.60 20.78 -20.22
N PRO A 106 5.48 19.75 -20.23
CA PRO A 106 5.89 19.03 -19.03
C PRO A 106 6.44 19.90 -17.89
N GLU A 107 7.02 21.05 -18.22
CA GLU A 107 7.59 22.02 -17.28
C GLU A 107 6.54 22.98 -16.71
N ALA A 108 5.36 23.08 -17.33
CA ALA A 108 4.28 23.98 -16.95
C ALA A 108 3.24 23.31 -16.02
N VAL A 109 3.43 22.04 -15.67
CA VAL A 109 2.50 21.24 -14.87
C VAL A 109 3.10 20.82 -13.54
N THR A 110 2.23 20.57 -12.55
CA THR A 110 2.66 19.95 -11.30
C THR A 110 2.46 18.44 -11.37
N TRP A 111 3.56 17.71 -11.48
CA TRP A 111 3.58 16.24 -11.50
C TRP A 111 3.06 15.65 -10.19
N GLN A 112 2.40 14.50 -10.29
CA GLN A 112 2.02 13.66 -9.15
C GLN A 112 2.64 12.27 -9.31
N ALA A 113 2.51 11.46 -8.27
CA ALA A 113 2.61 10.02 -8.46
C ALA A 113 1.58 9.60 -9.53
N PRO A 114 1.91 8.69 -10.47
CA PRO A 114 0.98 8.29 -11.52
C PRO A 114 -0.39 7.83 -11.00
N LEU A 115 -0.43 7.22 -9.82
CA LEU A 115 -1.64 6.91 -9.05
C LEU A 115 -1.51 7.56 -7.66
N PRO A 116 -2.01 8.78 -7.42
CA PRO A 116 -1.80 9.47 -6.14
C PRO A 116 -2.40 8.76 -4.93
N GLU A 117 -3.48 7.99 -5.15
CA GLU A 117 -4.16 7.19 -4.13
C GLU A 117 -4.33 5.75 -4.61
N PRO A 118 -3.23 4.97 -4.71
CA PRO A 118 -3.30 3.60 -5.20
C PRO A 118 -4.08 2.75 -4.18
N PRO A 119 -4.80 1.68 -4.62
CA PRO A 119 -5.53 0.85 -3.69
C PRO A 119 -4.68 0.14 -2.63
N ALA A 120 -3.45 -0.19 -3.00
CA ALA A 120 -2.40 -0.64 -2.10
C ALA A 120 -1.03 -0.25 -2.68
N TYR A 121 -0.06 -0.04 -1.78
CA TYR A 121 1.35 0.09 -2.15
C TYR A 121 2.12 -0.99 -1.38
N LEU A 122 2.43 -2.07 -2.06
CA LEU A 122 3.17 -3.19 -1.50
C LEU A 122 4.65 -3.00 -1.82
N TYR A 123 5.52 -3.31 -0.87
CA TYR A 123 6.96 -3.34 -1.10
C TYR A 123 7.55 -4.63 -0.55
N LEU A 124 8.51 -5.18 -1.29
CA LEU A 124 9.21 -6.41 -0.92
C LEU A 124 10.49 -6.10 -0.16
N HIS A 125 10.80 -6.94 0.80
CA HIS A 125 12.10 -6.94 1.45
C HIS A 125 12.96 -8.09 0.93
N ASN A 126 14.26 -7.85 0.83
CA ASN A 126 15.28 -8.87 0.53
C ASN A 126 15.06 -9.63 -0.77
N ASN A 127 14.57 -8.94 -1.80
CA ASN A 127 14.32 -9.53 -3.11
C ASN A 127 15.47 -9.33 -4.11
N SER A 128 16.65 -8.90 -3.69
CA SER A 128 17.81 -8.78 -4.58
C SER A 128 19.01 -9.57 -4.07
N THR A 129 19.86 -10.00 -4.99
CA THR A 129 21.15 -10.65 -4.68
C THR A 129 22.03 -9.78 -3.79
N VAL A 130 21.97 -8.46 -4.00
CA VAL A 130 22.69 -7.47 -3.19
C VAL A 130 22.17 -7.46 -1.75
N ALA A 131 20.85 -7.38 -1.56
CA ALA A 131 20.25 -7.41 -0.22
C ALA A 131 20.61 -8.70 0.54
N LEU A 132 20.59 -9.86 -0.13
CA LEU A 132 21.02 -11.12 0.48
C LEU A 132 22.47 -11.05 0.96
N ASN A 133 23.41 -10.63 0.11
CA ASN A 133 24.84 -10.62 0.45
C ASN A 133 25.17 -9.77 1.70
N PHE A 134 24.41 -8.72 1.98
CA PHE A 134 24.62 -7.86 3.15
C PHE A 134 23.85 -8.29 4.39
N GLN A 135 22.73 -9.00 4.23
CA GLN A 135 21.87 -9.44 5.33
C GLN A 135 21.96 -10.95 5.61
N PHE A 136 22.95 -11.63 5.01
CA PHE A 136 23.15 -13.09 5.05
C PHE A 136 23.26 -13.66 6.47
N THR A 137 23.57 -12.83 7.48
CA THR A 137 23.72 -13.26 8.87
C THR A 137 22.41 -13.48 9.63
N ASP A 138 21.28 -12.91 9.20
CA ASP A 138 20.00 -13.01 9.94
C ASP A 138 18.86 -13.71 9.15
N TYR A 139 18.94 -13.78 7.82
CA TYR A 139 17.84 -14.23 6.94
C TYR A 139 18.21 -15.40 6.03
N GLY A 140 19.05 -16.32 6.50
CA GLY A 140 19.67 -17.40 5.73
C GLY A 140 18.75 -18.38 4.97
N ARG A 141 17.42 -18.23 5.02
CA ARG A 141 16.46 -18.95 4.17
C ARG A 141 15.26 -18.05 3.86
N ARG A 142 15.11 -17.62 2.61
CA ARG A 142 13.90 -16.94 2.14
C ARG A 142 12.92 -18.03 1.70
N GLU A 143 12.13 -18.52 2.65
CA GLU A 143 11.15 -19.60 2.42
C GLU A 143 9.77 -19.05 1.99
N ILE A 144 9.50 -17.76 2.26
CA ILE A 144 8.27 -17.04 1.88
C ILE A 144 8.57 -15.65 1.27
N LEU A 145 7.64 -15.12 0.47
CA LEU A 145 7.68 -13.74 -0.04
C LEU A 145 7.54 -12.76 1.13
N HIS A 146 8.20 -11.58 1.09
CA HIS A 146 8.12 -10.59 2.16
C HIS A 146 7.43 -9.27 1.81
N PRO A 147 6.10 -9.27 1.54
CA PRO A 147 5.36 -8.05 1.26
C PRO A 147 5.03 -7.28 2.53
N ARG A 148 5.14 -5.96 2.46
CA ARG A 148 4.70 -4.99 3.46
C ARG A 148 3.91 -3.90 2.75
N ASN A 149 3.12 -3.11 3.48
CA ASN A 149 2.25 -2.08 2.90
C ASN A 149 2.67 -0.67 3.34
N ARG A 150 2.32 0.35 2.53
CA ARG A 150 2.41 1.78 2.89
C ARG A 150 1.04 2.45 2.83
N PRO A 151 0.76 3.42 3.72
CA PRO A 151 -0.46 4.20 3.61
C PRO A 151 -0.37 5.13 2.40
N VAL A 152 -1.53 5.47 1.85
CA VAL A 152 -1.67 6.43 0.75
C VAL A 152 -1.06 7.81 1.06
N THR A 153 -0.92 8.19 2.33
CA THR A 153 -0.32 9.46 2.73
C THR A 153 1.20 9.49 2.53
N ALA A 154 1.83 8.32 2.36
CA ALA A 154 3.24 8.21 1.99
C ALA A 154 3.49 8.57 0.52
N MET A 155 2.47 8.49 -0.35
CA MET A 155 2.63 8.57 -1.80
C MET A 155 3.04 9.97 -2.25
N ILE A 156 4.13 10.04 -3.02
CA ILE A 156 4.61 11.25 -3.69
C ILE A 156 5.15 10.90 -5.09
N GLY A 157 5.07 11.82 -6.01
CA GLY A 157 5.65 11.77 -7.35
C GLY A 157 6.88 12.66 -7.50
N THR A 158 7.41 12.66 -8.73
CA THR A 158 8.62 13.40 -9.08
C THR A 158 8.48 14.91 -8.83
N GLY A 159 9.54 15.55 -8.37
CA GLY A 159 9.60 16.98 -8.03
C GLY A 159 9.08 17.32 -6.63
N GLU A 160 8.47 16.38 -5.92
CA GLU A 160 7.96 16.62 -4.57
C GLU A 160 9.06 16.56 -3.50
N PRO A 161 8.96 17.38 -2.44
CA PRO A 161 9.99 17.43 -1.41
C PRO A 161 9.95 16.21 -0.47
N LEU A 162 11.13 15.67 -0.17
CA LEU A 162 11.37 14.78 0.96
C LEU A 162 11.84 15.62 2.15
N PHE A 163 10.96 15.85 3.12
CA PHE A 163 11.35 16.53 4.36
C PHE A 163 12.29 15.63 5.18
N THR A 164 13.29 16.19 5.84
CA THR A 164 14.17 15.41 6.73
C THR A 164 13.76 15.57 8.20
N ASN A 165 14.25 14.70 9.08
CA ASN A 165 14.11 14.92 10.53
C ASN A 165 15.11 15.96 11.04
N ASP A 166 15.05 16.25 12.35
CA ASP A 166 15.93 17.20 13.05
C ASP A 166 17.41 16.84 12.96
N ALA A 167 17.74 15.56 12.81
CA ALA A 167 19.11 15.09 12.59
C ALA A 167 19.58 15.23 11.13
N GLY A 168 18.72 15.73 10.23
CA GLY A 168 19.00 15.81 8.80
C GLY A 168 19.04 14.46 8.09
N TYR A 169 18.43 13.42 8.69
CA TYR A 169 18.51 12.05 8.17
C TYR A 169 17.34 11.74 7.24
N VAL A 170 17.67 11.22 6.06
CA VAL A 170 16.80 10.45 5.18
C VAL A 170 17.67 9.34 4.58
N LYS A 171 17.14 8.11 4.53
CA LYS A 171 17.71 7.03 3.71
C LYS A 171 16.76 6.74 2.58
N THR A 172 17.29 6.62 1.37
CA THR A 172 16.52 6.31 0.16
C THR A 172 17.20 5.19 -0.60
N ASP A 173 16.45 4.12 -0.87
CA ASP A 173 16.88 3.01 -1.71
C ASP A 173 16.19 3.11 -3.08
N MET A 174 16.95 2.77 -4.13
CA MET A 174 16.44 2.66 -5.48
C MET A 174 15.69 1.36 -5.66
N GLU A 175 14.46 1.44 -6.14
CA GLU A 175 13.60 0.30 -6.41
C GLU A 175 12.91 0.42 -7.78
N PHE A 176 12.63 -0.74 -8.37
CA PHE A 176 11.77 -0.87 -9.54
C PHE A 176 10.44 -1.46 -9.08
N GLY A 177 9.34 -1.04 -9.70
CA GLY A 177 8.01 -1.51 -9.36
C GLY A 177 7.13 -1.77 -10.56
N PHE A 178 6.11 -2.58 -10.35
CA PHE A 178 5.05 -2.82 -11.33
C PHE A 178 3.69 -2.40 -10.79
N VAL A 179 2.77 -2.08 -11.70
CA VAL A 179 1.38 -1.73 -11.41
C VAL A 179 0.48 -2.86 -11.87
N VAL A 180 -0.35 -3.36 -10.97
CA VAL A 180 -1.33 -4.41 -11.27
C VAL A 180 -2.46 -3.82 -12.11
N GLY A 181 -2.79 -4.49 -13.22
CA GLY A 181 -3.87 -4.19 -14.16
C GLY A 181 -5.22 -4.63 -13.61
N PRO A 182 -6.00 -5.51 -14.28
CA PRO A 182 -7.22 -6.07 -13.68
C PRO A 182 -6.95 -6.78 -12.35
N ASP A 183 -7.94 -6.79 -11.45
CA ASP A 183 -7.86 -7.44 -10.13
C ASP A 183 -7.29 -8.87 -10.27
N ALA A 184 -6.27 -9.18 -9.47
CA ALA A 184 -5.59 -10.47 -9.47
C ALA A 184 -6.01 -11.29 -8.25
N HIS A 185 -6.53 -12.49 -8.48
CA HIS A 185 -6.94 -13.41 -7.41
C HIS A 185 -6.73 -14.85 -7.88
N LEU A 186 -6.04 -15.66 -7.07
CA LEU A 186 -5.74 -17.06 -7.34
C LEU A 186 -5.19 -17.31 -8.75
N LEU A 187 -4.23 -16.49 -9.19
CA LEU A 187 -3.66 -16.61 -10.53
C LEU A 187 -2.74 -17.82 -10.66
N ASP A 188 -2.77 -18.42 -11.85
CA ASP A 188 -1.76 -19.36 -12.31
C ASP A 188 -0.52 -18.58 -12.75
N ASP A 189 0.67 -19.18 -12.66
CA ASP A 189 1.90 -18.46 -13.00
C ASP A 189 1.92 -18.05 -14.48
N GLU A 190 1.27 -18.81 -15.36
CA GLU A 190 1.21 -18.55 -16.80
C GLU A 190 0.39 -17.30 -17.14
N THR A 191 -0.63 -16.97 -16.34
CA THR A 191 -1.54 -15.83 -16.58
C THR A 191 -1.19 -14.60 -15.74
N ALA A 192 -0.26 -14.72 -14.78
CA ALA A 192 0.10 -13.61 -13.90
C ALA A 192 0.56 -12.35 -14.66
N MET A 193 1.28 -12.50 -15.77
CA MET A 193 1.75 -11.36 -16.56
C MET A 193 0.63 -10.60 -17.28
N ASP A 194 -0.51 -11.24 -17.55
CA ASP A 194 -1.68 -10.58 -18.16
C ASP A 194 -2.33 -9.55 -17.22
N HIS A 195 -2.04 -9.68 -15.92
CA HIS A 195 -2.49 -8.77 -14.86
C HIS A 195 -1.44 -7.70 -14.53
N VAL A 196 -0.35 -7.58 -15.30
CA VAL A 196 0.62 -6.48 -15.13
C VAL A 196 0.30 -5.38 -16.15
N PHE A 197 -0.14 -4.22 -15.66
CA PHE A 197 -0.45 -3.09 -16.53
C PHE A 197 0.82 -2.41 -17.06
N GLY A 198 1.82 -2.24 -16.19
CA GLY A 198 3.05 -1.54 -16.55
C GLY A 198 4.02 -1.42 -15.39
N TYR A 199 5.08 -0.65 -15.62
CA TYR A 199 6.20 -0.50 -14.71
C TYR A 199 6.50 0.97 -14.39
N THR A 200 7.09 1.20 -13.23
CA THR A 200 7.41 2.53 -12.73
C THR A 200 8.66 2.50 -11.85
N VAL A 201 9.30 3.65 -11.63
CA VAL A 201 10.37 3.77 -10.63
C VAL A 201 9.70 3.90 -9.26
N THR A 202 10.23 3.20 -8.27
CA THR A 202 9.79 3.29 -6.87
C THR A 202 10.96 3.67 -5.97
N THR A 203 10.65 4.16 -4.76
CA THR A 203 11.67 4.41 -3.74
C THR A 203 11.32 3.72 -2.44
N ASP A 204 12.35 3.25 -1.78
CA ASP A 204 12.27 2.83 -0.39
C ASP A 204 12.94 3.87 0.50
N SER A 205 12.23 4.97 0.69
CA SER A 205 12.67 6.06 1.56
C SER A 205 12.21 5.84 3.00
N ARG A 206 13.01 6.29 3.98
CA ARG A 206 12.64 6.22 5.40
C ARG A 206 13.22 7.37 6.24
N LEU A 207 12.48 7.75 7.30
CA LEU A 207 12.78 8.90 8.16
C LEU A 207 13.51 8.57 9.48
N ASN A 208 13.44 7.33 9.97
CA ASN A 208 13.89 6.95 11.32
C ASN A 208 13.21 7.75 12.45
N ALA A 209 11.92 8.04 12.30
CA ALA A 209 11.08 8.60 13.36
C ALA A 209 10.71 7.55 14.42
N TYR A 210 10.71 6.27 14.06
CA TYR A 210 10.28 5.15 14.89
C TYR A 210 11.44 4.26 15.31
N THR A 211 12.35 3.92 14.39
CA THR A 211 13.47 3.02 14.68
C THR A 211 14.54 3.71 15.52
N THR A 212 14.34 3.75 16.84
CA THR A 212 15.28 4.32 17.83
C THR A 212 15.84 3.27 18.80
N SER A 213 15.20 2.10 18.88
CA SER A 213 15.44 1.10 19.93
C SER A 213 15.77 -0.31 19.42
N TYR A 214 16.03 -0.50 18.11
CA TYR A 214 16.24 -1.84 17.54
C TYR A 214 17.29 -2.66 18.31
N ASN A 215 18.39 -2.02 18.71
CA ASN A 215 19.51 -2.65 19.43
C ASN A 215 19.26 -2.88 20.93
N THR A 216 18.15 -2.38 21.47
CA THR A 216 17.78 -2.54 22.89
C THR A 216 16.64 -3.55 23.10
N LEU A 217 16.03 -4.05 22.01
CA LEU A 217 14.95 -5.04 22.07
C LEU A 217 15.53 -6.45 22.32
N SER A 218 14.84 -7.25 23.13
CA SER A 218 15.17 -8.68 23.25
C SER A 218 14.84 -9.44 21.96
N ASP A 219 15.37 -10.66 21.83
CA ASP A 219 15.08 -11.51 20.66
C ASP A 219 13.57 -11.73 20.42
N LYS A 220 12.78 -11.78 21.50
CA LYS A 220 11.31 -11.94 21.45
C LYS A 220 10.57 -10.67 21.02
N GLN A 221 11.26 -9.53 21.00
CA GLN A 221 10.72 -8.21 20.65
C GLN A 221 11.28 -7.70 19.31
N ARG A 222 12.21 -8.40 18.66
CA ARG A 222 12.79 -8.00 17.36
C ARG A 222 11.74 -7.73 16.27
N TYR A 223 10.57 -8.38 16.34
CA TYR A 223 9.45 -8.09 15.41
C TYR A 223 8.95 -6.65 15.54
N GLN A 224 8.98 -6.05 16.74
CA GLN A 224 8.62 -4.65 16.94
C GLN A 224 9.65 -3.75 16.24
N GLY A 225 10.94 -4.11 16.31
CA GLY A 225 12.01 -3.44 15.58
C GLY A 225 11.76 -3.41 14.06
N ALA A 226 11.38 -4.56 13.49
CA ALA A 226 11.00 -4.66 12.09
C ALA A 226 9.74 -3.83 11.76
N ALA A 227 8.73 -3.80 12.64
CA ALA A 227 7.56 -2.94 12.46
C ALA A 227 7.92 -1.46 12.50
N GLY A 228 8.80 -1.04 13.41
CA GLY A 228 9.32 0.34 13.44
C GLY A 228 9.98 0.75 12.14
N ALA A 229 10.77 -0.13 11.53
CA ALA A 229 11.36 0.12 10.22
C ALA A 229 10.29 0.21 9.12
N CYS A 230 9.21 -0.57 9.21
CA CYS A 230 8.06 -0.43 8.31
C CYS A 230 7.35 0.91 8.49
N MET A 231 7.24 1.38 9.73
CA MET A 231 6.61 2.64 10.10
C MET A 231 7.42 3.84 9.62
N ASP A 232 8.75 3.75 9.65
CA ASP A 232 9.62 4.79 9.08
C ASP A 232 9.44 4.97 7.57
N LYS A 233 9.09 3.88 6.88
CA LYS A 233 8.76 3.84 5.45
C LYS A 233 7.31 4.22 5.18
N ALA A 234 6.46 4.19 6.20
CA ALA A 234 5.05 4.55 6.12
C ALA A 234 4.79 6.05 6.38
N CYS A 235 5.80 6.79 6.86
CA CYS A 235 5.71 8.23 7.07
C CYS A 235 5.19 8.97 5.82
N ASP A 236 4.46 10.06 6.05
CA ASP A 236 3.98 10.92 4.98
C ASP A 236 5.14 11.41 4.10
N GLY A 237 5.04 11.20 2.79
CA GLY A 237 6.07 11.61 1.84
C GLY A 237 7.15 10.57 1.50
N TYR A 238 7.17 9.38 2.11
CA TYR A 238 8.29 8.42 1.92
C TYR A 238 8.02 7.28 0.95
N GLY A 239 6.85 7.26 0.31
CA GLY A 239 6.41 6.26 -0.67
C GLY A 239 6.48 6.77 -2.10
N ALA A 240 7.63 7.29 -2.54
CA ALA A 240 7.72 7.90 -3.85
C ALA A 240 7.66 6.89 -4.99
N PHE A 241 6.91 7.19 -6.06
CA PHE A 241 6.97 6.45 -7.32
C PHE A 241 6.58 7.31 -8.53
N GLY A 242 7.04 6.91 -9.72
CA GLY A 242 6.84 7.66 -10.97
C GLY A 242 8.07 7.61 -11.88
N PRO A 243 8.30 8.62 -12.74
CA PRO A 243 7.44 9.77 -13.00
C PRO A 243 6.18 9.40 -13.79
N VAL A 244 6.18 8.22 -14.40
CA VAL A 244 5.11 7.67 -15.24
C VAL A 244 4.91 6.19 -14.92
N ILE A 245 3.77 5.64 -15.34
CA ILE A 245 3.60 4.21 -15.59
C ILE A 245 3.87 4.00 -17.08
N VAL A 246 4.86 3.16 -17.40
CA VAL A 246 5.10 2.72 -18.77
C VAL A 246 4.42 1.38 -18.97
N THR A 247 3.56 1.27 -19.97
CA THR A 247 2.82 0.02 -20.25
C THR A 247 3.79 -1.13 -20.54
N ALA A 248 3.39 -2.35 -20.17
CA ALA A 248 4.30 -3.49 -20.14
C ALA A 248 4.92 -3.83 -21.51
N ASP A 249 4.18 -3.60 -22.59
CA ASP A 249 4.61 -3.81 -23.99
C ASP A 249 5.78 -2.90 -24.39
N GLU A 250 5.86 -1.70 -23.81
CA GLU A 250 6.88 -0.70 -24.16
C GLU A 250 8.15 -0.79 -23.31
N VAL A 251 8.05 -1.40 -22.14
CA VAL A 251 9.23 -1.76 -21.35
C VAL A 251 9.91 -3.00 -21.95
N GLY A 252 9.15 -3.98 -22.45
CA GLY A 252 9.71 -5.27 -22.89
C GLY A 252 10.04 -6.16 -21.69
N ASN A 253 11.26 -6.72 -21.63
CA ASN A 253 11.65 -7.57 -20.49
C ASN A 253 11.92 -6.73 -19.22
N PRO A 254 11.11 -6.84 -18.16
CA PRO A 254 11.30 -6.05 -16.93
C PRO A 254 12.53 -6.46 -16.13
N GLN A 255 13.08 -7.65 -16.38
CA GLN A 255 14.28 -8.17 -15.70
C GLN A 255 15.59 -7.81 -16.43
N ASP A 256 15.53 -6.88 -17.39
CA ASP A 256 16.67 -6.49 -18.22
C ASP A 256 16.78 -4.96 -18.33
N LEU A 257 16.88 -4.29 -17.18
CA LEU A 257 16.97 -2.83 -17.08
C LEU A 257 18.10 -2.41 -16.17
N LEU A 258 18.90 -1.44 -16.61
CA LEU A 258 19.83 -0.73 -15.72
C LEU A 258 19.08 0.34 -14.90
N GLY A 259 19.46 0.43 -13.63
CA GLY A 259 18.98 1.44 -12.70
C GLY A 259 20.14 2.25 -12.10
N HIS A 260 19.92 3.53 -11.84
CA HIS A 260 20.89 4.43 -11.24
C HIS A 260 20.25 5.27 -10.14
N ILE A 261 21.00 5.51 -9.05
CA ILE A 261 20.68 6.50 -8.02
C ILE A 261 21.78 7.55 -7.95
N HIS A 262 21.39 8.82 -8.03
CA HIS A 262 22.28 9.96 -7.89
C HIS A 262 21.87 10.79 -6.68
N CYS A 263 22.85 11.37 -5.99
CA CYS A 263 22.61 12.39 -4.98
C CYS A 263 23.53 13.57 -5.26
N ASN A 264 22.93 14.75 -5.41
CA ASN A 264 23.62 16.00 -5.70
C ASN A 264 24.50 15.90 -6.97
N GLY A 265 23.96 15.26 -8.02
CA GLY A 265 24.66 14.99 -9.29
C GLY A 265 25.74 13.89 -9.24
N VAL A 266 25.98 13.25 -8.10
CA VAL A 266 26.98 12.17 -7.96
C VAL A 266 26.29 10.81 -7.93
N GLU A 267 26.70 9.89 -8.79
CA GLU A 267 26.21 8.50 -8.77
C GLU A 267 26.57 7.83 -7.42
N ARG A 268 25.55 7.32 -6.74
CA ARG A 268 25.68 6.64 -5.44
C ARG A 268 25.52 5.14 -5.56
N GLY A 269 24.89 4.67 -6.63
CA GLY A 269 24.68 3.25 -6.87
C GLY A 269 24.09 3.02 -8.25
N ARG A 270 24.27 1.79 -8.71
CA ARG A 270 23.67 1.26 -9.93
C ARG A 270 23.24 -0.18 -9.70
N CYS A 271 22.23 -0.64 -10.42
CA CYS A 271 21.72 -2.01 -10.36
C CYS A 271 21.31 -2.50 -11.75
N HIS A 272 20.99 -3.79 -11.81
CA HIS A 272 20.31 -4.41 -12.93
C HIS A 272 19.09 -5.17 -12.41
N THR A 273 17.91 -5.00 -13.02
CA THR A 273 16.67 -5.66 -12.53
C THR A 273 16.72 -7.18 -12.61
N GLY A 274 17.59 -7.75 -13.45
CA GLY A 274 17.90 -9.18 -13.45
C GLY A 274 18.58 -9.69 -12.17
N GLY A 275 18.98 -8.81 -11.26
CA GLY A 275 19.46 -9.15 -9.92
C GLY A 275 18.34 -9.39 -8.89
N TYR A 276 17.07 -9.22 -9.28
CA TYR A 276 15.94 -9.61 -8.44
C TYR A 276 15.79 -11.14 -8.39
N LEU A 277 15.53 -11.66 -7.19
CA LEU A 277 15.43 -13.09 -6.92
C LEU A 277 14.08 -13.65 -7.37
N ASP A 278 12.99 -12.99 -6.99
CA ASP A 278 11.65 -13.29 -7.47
C ASP A 278 11.32 -12.36 -8.65
N PRO A 279 11.00 -12.91 -9.83
CA PRO A 279 10.52 -12.11 -10.95
C PRO A 279 9.09 -11.62 -10.71
N VAL A 280 8.69 -10.57 -11.43
CA VAL A 280 7.36 -9.94 -11.39
C VAL A 280 6.22 -10.97 -11.40
N ARG A 281 6.28 -11.93 -12.32
CA ARG A 281 5.31 -13.03 -12.48
C ARG A 281 5.08 -13.78 -11.17
N ASP A 282 6.16 -14.22 -10.54
CA ASP A 282 6.11 -15.08 -9.37
C ASP A 282 5.66 -14.28 -8.13
N ILE A 283 6.05 -13.00 -8.03
CA ILE A 283 5.56 -12.08 -6.99
C ILE A 283 4.04 -11.94 -7.09
N LEU A 284 3.51 -11.59 -8.26
CA LEU A 284 2.08 -11.35 -8.43
C LEU A 284 1.26 -12.64 -8.23
N ALA A 285 1.73 -13.76 -8.77
CA ALA A 285 1.08 -15.06 -8.56
C ALA A 285 1.01 -15.40 -7.06
N ASN A 286 2.10 -15.25 -6.32
CA ASN A 286 2.13 -15.50 -4.87
C ASN A 286 1.21 -14.55 -4.08
N LEU A 287 1.24 -13.25 -4.37
CA LEU A 287 0.36 -12.28 -3.71
C LEU A 287 -1.12 -12.60 -3.98
N SER A 288 -1.48 -12.93 -5.22
CA SER A 288 -2.85 -13.25 -5.62
C SER A 288 -3.41 -14.51 -4.95
N ARG A 289 -2.53 -15.42 -4.50
CA ARG A 289 -2.90 -16.62 -3.74
C ARG A 289 -3.13 -16.34 -2.26
N MET A 290 -2.53 -15.27 -1.74
CA MET A 290 -2.71 -14.84 -0.36
C MET A 290 -3.92 -13.94 -0.18
N MET A 291 -4.20 -13.08 -1.17
CA MET A 291 -5.27 -12.08 -1.12
C MET A 291 -5.66 -11.67 -2.54
N THR A 292 -6.84 -11.08 -2.70
CA THR A 292 -7.10 -10.29 -3.91
C THR A 292 -6.13 -9.11 -3.95
N VAL A 293 -5.43 -8.94 -5.07
CA VAL A 293 -4.57 -7.79 -5.36
C VAL A 293 -5.33 -6.87 -6.32
N PRO A 294 -5.87 -5.73 -5.85
CA PRO A 294 -6.71 -4.88 -6.66
C PRO A 294 -5.95 -4.21 -7.81
N ALA A 295 -6.70 -3.86 -8.85
CA ALA A 295 -6.23 -3.00 -9.92
C ALA A 295 -5.63 -1.70 -9.40
N GLY A 296 -4.52 -1.25 -9.97
CA GLY A 296 -3.78 -0.08 -9.53
C GLY A 296 -2.92 -0.30 -8.28
N THR A 297 -2.86 -1.52 -7.74
CA THR A 297 -1.87 -1.83 -6.70
C THR A 297 -0.47 -1.63 -7.27
N VAL A 298 0.35 -0.86 -6.56
CA VAL A 298 1.77 -0.69 -6.88
C VAL A 298 2.55 -1.71 -6.06
N VAL A 299 3.42 -2.48 -6.72
CA VAL A 299 4.29 -3.45 -6.07
C VAL A 299 5.75 -3.08 -6.34
N ALA A 300 6.42 -2.56 -5.32
CA ALA A 300 7.84 -2.27 -5.34
C ALA A 300 8.65 -3.55 -5.07
N MET A 301 9.59 -3.85 -5.96
CA MET A 301 10.27 -5.14 -5.98
C MET A 301 11.42 -5.26 -4.97
N GLY A 302 11.64 -4.26 -4.12
CA GLY A 302 12.74 -4.23 -3.16
C GLY A 302 13.98 -3.48 -3.66
N GLY A 303 14.87 -3.12 -2.73
CA GLY A 303 16.14 -2.44 -3.00
C GLY A 303 17.00 -3.21 -4.00
N ALA A 304 17.22 -2.63 -5.19
CA ALA A 304 17.93 -3.27 -6.29
C ALA A 304 19.47 -3.10 -6.21
N ALA A 305 19.93 -2.10 -5.45
CA ALA A 305 21.35 -1.76 -5.28
C ALA A 305 21.77 -1.92 -3.81
N TYR A 306 23.00 -1.46 -3.48
CA TYR A 306 23.45 -1.36 -2.09
C TYR A 306 22.41 -0.63 -1.25
N ASP A 307 22.18 -1.13 -0.03
CA ASP A 307 21.10 -0.78 0.89
C ASP A 307 21.13 0.71 1.30
N GLY A 308 20.63 1.54 0.40
CA GLY A 308 20.36 2.96 0.53
C GLY A 308 21.53 3.91 0.58
N PHE A 309 21.28 5.10 0.05
CA PHE A 309 22.11 6.25 0.37
C PHE A 309 21.49 6.98 1.58
N ALA A 310 22.16 6.90 2.73
CA ALA A 310 21.79 7.70 3.89
C ALA A 310 22.40 9.10 3.74
N VAL A 311 21.57 10.12 3.58
CA VAL A 311 22.04 11.51 3.64
C VAL A 311 22.20 11.85 5.11
N LYS A 312 23.45 11.99 5.56
CA LYS A 312 23.78 12.54 6.87
C LYS A 312 23.97 14.06 6.75
N GLY A 313 23.70 14.80 7.82
CA GLY A 313 23.71 16.27 7.79
C GLY A 313 25.02 16.90 7.31
N ASP A 314 26.16 16.21 7.45
CA ASP A 314 27.48 16.60 6.95
C ASP A 314 27.63 16.50 5.43
N MET A 315 26.76 15.75 4.75
CA MET A 315 26.70 15.64 3.29
C MET A 315 25.80 16.70 2.64
N ARG A 316 25.19 17.57 3.43
CA ARG A 316 24.34 18.66 2.97
C ARG A 316 25.13 19.65 2.12
N ARG A 317 24.60 19.96 0.94
CA ARG A 317 25.05 21.04 0.05
C ARG A 317 23.87 21.99 -0.13
N PRO A 318 23.75 23.06 0.70
CA PRO A 318 22.65 24.01 0.60
C PRO A 318 22.41 24.45 -0.85
N GLY A 319 21.15 24.38 -1.31
CA GLY A 319 20.77 24.69 -2.69
C GLY A 319 21.04 23.59 -3.73
N GLN A 320 21.62 22.45 -3.33
CA GLN A 320 21.90 21.32 -4.22
C GLN A 320 21.40 19.98 -3.66
N ASN A 321 20.66 19.97 -2.55
CA ASN A 321 20.24 18.74 -1.88
C ASN A 321 19.10 18.05 -2.63
N HIS A 322 19.44 17.12 -3.52
CA HIS A 322 18.46 16.34 -4.26
C HIS A 322 18.91 14.88 -4.41
N VAL A 323 17.94 13.99 -4.50
CA VAL A 323 18.12 12.60 -4.89
C VAL A 323 17.37 12.35 -6.19
N SER A 324 17.96 11.61 -7.11
CA SER A 324 17.27 11.12 -8.30
C SER A 324 17.50 9.64 -8.51
N ILE A 325 16.46 8.95 -8.95
CA ILE A 325 16.48 7.52 -9.24
C ILE A 325 15.90 7.32 -10.63
N SER A 326 16.55 6.51 -11.45
CA SER A 326 16.13 6.24 -12.82
C SER A 326 16.29 4.79 -13.19
N PHE A 327 15.38 4.28 -14.02
CA PHE A 327 15.52 3.02 -14.72
C PHE A 327 15.38 3.23 -16.22
N GLU A 328 16.16 2.49 -17.00
CA GLU A 328 16.05 2.47 -18.46
C GLU A 328 14.62 2.19 -18.91
N ARG A 329 14.20 2.79 -20.02
CA ARG A 329 12.86 2.68 -20.63
C ARG A 329 11.68 3.20 -19.77
N VAL A 330 11.86 3.37 -18.46
CA VAL A 330 10.82 3.85 -17.54
C VAL A 330 10.88 5.36 -17.35
N GLY A 331 12.01 5.90 -16.91
CA GLY A 331 12.19 7.32 -16.61
C GLY A 331 12.92 7.56 -15.30
N ALA A 332 12.84 8.80 -14.80
CA ALA A 332 13.54 9.24 -13.61
C ALA A 332 12.63 10.04 -12.67
N ILE A 333 12.72 9.75 -11.38
CA ILE A 333 12.16 10.57 -10.31
C ILE A 333 13.26 11.40 -9.66
N HIS A 334 12.92 12.62 -9.24
CA HIS A 334 13.81 13.49 -8.49
C HIS A 334 13.08 14.10 -7.30
N HIS A 335 13.76 14.25 -6.17
CA HIS A 335 13.22 14.85 -4.97
C HIS A 335 14.24 15.78 -4.33
N ASP A 336 13.77 16.98 -3.97
CA ASP A 336 14.54 17.88 -3.11
C ASP A 336 14.51 17.35 -1.67
N LEU A 337 15.67 17.32 -1.01
CA LEU A 337 15.76 17.02 0.42
C LEU A 337 15.61 18.34 1.20
N VAL A 338 14.53 18.48 1.95
CA VAL A 338 14.18 19.72 2.65
C VAL A 338 14.49 19.58 4.15
N TYR A 339 15.49 20.31 4.61
CA TYR A 339 15.96 20.28 6.00
C TYR A 339 15.15 21.21 6.91
N PRO A 340 15.03 20.91 8.22
CA PRO A 340 14.22 21.68 9.18
C PRO A 340 14.53 23.18 9.25
N ASP A 341 15.77 23.58 8.98
CA ASP A 341 16.20 24.97 9.03
C ASP A 341 15.83 25.77 7.75
N GLU A 342 15.40 25.10 6.68
CA GLU A 342 15.07 25.71 5.39
C GLU A 342 13.70 26.42 5.37
N PRO A 343 13.52 27.47 4.55
CA PRO A 343 12.25 28.20 4.45
C PRO A 343 11.05 27.31 4.13
N ARG A 344 11.21 26.31 3.25
CA ARG A 344 10.14 25.37 2.88
C ARG A 344 9.68 24.52 4.08
N ALA A 345 10.60 24.09 4.95
CA ALA A 345 10.25 23.38 6.18
C ALA A 345 9.50 24.30 7.16
N ARG A 346 9.94 25.56 7.31
CA ARG A 346 9.25 26.55 8.14
C ARG A 346 7.85 26.89 7.63
N GLN A 347 7.66 26.92 6.31
CA GLN A 347 6.36 27.16 5.68
C GLN A 347 5.37 26.01 5.95
N ARG A 348 5.84 24.76 5.94
CA ARG A 348 5.03 23.60 6.37
C ARG A 348 4.68 23.70 7.85
N GLY A 349 5.64 24.09 8.68
CA GLY A 349 5.48 24.10 10.13
C GLY A 349 5.11 22.72 10.66
N PRO A 350 4.20 22.61 11.64
CA PRO A 350 3.79 21.33 12.22
C PRO A 350 2.77 20.55 11.37
N GLN A 351 2.34 21.09 10.22
CA GLN A 351 1.35 20.42 9.37
C GLN A 351 1.93 19.13 8.80
N SER A 352 1.09 18.09 8.68
CA SER A 352 1.41 16.90 7.89
C SER A 352 1.99 17.28 6.52
N PRO A 353 3.07 16.63 6.05
CA PRO A 353 3.58 16.78 4.68
C PRO A 353 2.49 16.53 3.63
N TYR A 354 1.67 15.50 3.83
CA TYR A 354 0.55 15.15 2.96
C TYR A 354 -0.52 16.27 2.92
N LEU A 355 -1.00 16.74 4.07
CA LEU A 355 -2.04 17.79 4.14
C LEU A 355 -1.53 19.15 3.66
N HIS A 356 -0.28 19.50 4.02
CA HIS A 356 0.36 20.73 3.58
C HIS A 356 0.39 20.80 2.05
N ARG A 357 0.80 19.69 1.43
CA ARG A 357 0.88 19.59 -0.02
C ARG A 357 -0.49 19.68 -0.68
N ARG A 358 -1.48 18.93 -0.22
CA ARG A 358 -2.84 18.99 -0.78
C ARG A 358 -3.40 20.41 -0.79
N ARG A 359 -3.16 21.15 0.30
CA ARG A 359 -3.53 22.57 0.41
C ARG A 359 -2.81 23.44 -0.62
N GLN A 360 -1.50 23.26 -0.80
CA GLN A 360 -0.73 24.01 -1.81
C GLN A 360 -1.24 23.77 -3.23
N LEU A 361 -1.71 22.55 -3.52
CA LEU A 361 -2.22 22.14 -4.82
C LEU A 361 -3.70 22.49 -5.05
N GLY A 362 -4.38 23.05 -4.04
CA GLY A 362 -5.82 23.31 -4.11
C GLY A 362 -6.68 22.05 -4.19
N LEU A 363 -6.14 20.89 -3.77
CA LEU A 363 -6.87 19.63 -3.77
C LEU A 363 -7.95 19.62 -2.67
N PRO A 364 -9.05 18.86 -2.85
CA PRO A 364 -10.09 18.72 -1.83
C PRO A 364 -9.55 18.22 -0.49
N SER A 365 -10.21 18.61 0.61
CA SER A 365 -9.91 18.09 1.94
C SER A 365 -10.04 16.57 1.98
N SER A 366 -9.21 15.92 2.79
CA SER A 366 -9.33 14.49 3.09
C SER A 366 -10.29 14.20 4.26
N ASP A 367 -10.85 15.25 4.88
CA ASP A 367 -11.88 15.10 5.91
C ASP A 367 -13.17 14.50 5.33
N MET A 368 -13.90 13.73 6.14
CA MET A 368 -15.16 13.09 5.76
C MET A 368 -16.26 13.48 6.78
N PRO A 369 -16.89 14.66 6.65
CA PRO A 369 -17.87 15.15 7.62
C PRO A 369 -19.10 14.24 7.78
N ASP A 370 -19.43 13.47 6.74
CA ASP A 370 -20.60 12.59 6.69
C ASP A 370 -20.28 11.11 6.97
N LEU A 371 -19.06 10.79 7.41
CA LEU A 371 -18.64 9.40 7.70
C LEU A 371 -19.49 8.79 8.81
N LYS A 372 -20.13 7.63 8.54
CA LYS A 372 -20.95 6.90 9.53
C LYS A 372 -20.28 5.59 9.95
N PRO A 373 -20.62 5.07 11.14
CA PRO A 373 -20.11 3.77 11.61
C PRO A 373 -20.26 2.62 10.61
N GLY A 374 -21.36 2.56 9.85
CA GLY A 374 -21.62 1.50 8.86
C GLY A 374 -20.77 1.57 7.59
N ASP A 375 -20.10 2.70 7.35
CA ASP A 375 -19.29 2.96 6.14
C ASP A 375 -17.83 2.50 6.30
N VAL A 376 -17.40 2.21 7.54
CA VAL A 376 -15.99 2.02 7.91
C VAL A 376 -15.25 1.01 7.01
N PRO A 377 -15.76 -0.21 6.73
CA PRO A 377 -15.04 -1.13 5.85
C PRO A 377 -14.75 -0.57 4.45
N ALA A 378 -15.63 0.27 3.90
CA ALA A 378 -15.46 0.89 2.58
C ALA A 378 -14.63 2.20 2.65
N ALA A 379 -14.73 2.93 3.76
CA ALA A 379 -14.00 4.18 3.99
C ALA A 379 -12.54 3.97 4.42
N THR A 380 -12.18 2.79 4.93
CA THR A 380 -10.85 2.50 5.46
C THR A 380 -9.77 2.65 4.40
N ARG A 381 -8.79 3.52 4.64
CA ARG A 381 -7.63 3.72 3.76
C ARG A 381 -6.39 3.03 4.31
N ALA A 382 -6.25 2.94 5.64
CA ALA A 382 -5.21 2.23 6.34
C ALA A 382 -5.79 1.34 7.46
N LEU A 383 -5.38 0.07 7.49
CA LEU A 383 -5.71 -0.89 8.54
C LEU A 383 -4.44 -1.24 9.33
N TRP A 384 -4.31 -0.64 10.50
CA TRP A 384 -3.21 -0.88 11.42
C TRP A 384 -3.59 -1.96 12.42
N ALA A 385 -2.69 -2.91 12.70
CA ALA A 385 -2.84 -3.78 13.84
C ALA A 385 -1.51 -4.12 14.53
N ILE A 386 -1.54 -4.19 15.86
CA ILE A 386 -0.44 -4.76 16.63
C ILE A 386 -0.49 -6.28 16.50
N MET A 387 0.69 -6.90 16.34
CA MET A 387 0.78 -8.34 16.14
C MET A 387 0.54 -9.14 17.42
N TYR A 388 1.11 -8.68 18.53
CA TYR A 388 0.96 -9.23 19.87
C TYR A 388 0.96 -8.06 20.84
N ASN A 389 -0.05 -7.97 21.70
CA ASN A 389 -0.21 -6.85 22.63
C ASN A 389 -0.53 -7.32 24.06
N VAL A 390 -0.12 -8.56 24.38
CA VAL A 390 -0.29 -9.16 25.70
C VAL A 390 0.97 -9.92 26.12
N GLY A 391 1.46 -9.63 27.33
CA GLY A 391 2.52 -10.34 28.02
C GLY A 391 3.94 -9.99 27.58
N ARG A 392 4.94 -10.76 28.09
CA ARG A 392 6.39 -10.48 27.97
C ARG A 392 6.98 -10.49 26.55
N LYS A 393 6.16 -10.65 25.52
CA LYS A 393 6.55 -10.57 24.10
C LYS A 393 6.35 -9.15 23.54
N HIS A 394 5.73 -8.24 24.27
CA HIS A 394 5.47 -6.88 23.82
C HIS A 394 6.18 -5.86 24.71
N ASP A 395 6.88 -4.92 24.10
CA ASP A 395 7.31 -3.68 24.76
C ASP A 395 6.20 -2.61 24.61
N PRO A 396 5.50 -2.22 25.68
CA PRO A 396 4.42 -1.23 25.62
C PRO A 396 4.89 0.18 25.25
N ASP A 397 6.17 0.51 25.47
CA ASP A 397 6.73 1.79 25.05
C ASP A 397 6.92 1.85 23.52
N TYR A 398 6.86 0.70 22.86
CA TYR A 398 7.11 0.52 21.44
C TYR A 398 5.97 -0.25 20.71
N PRO A 399 4.75 0.33 20.59
CA PRO A 399 3.56 -0.32 20.03
C PRO A 399 3.76 -1.09 18.71
N ALA A 400 4.57 -0.51 17.81
CA ALA A 400 5.05 -1.14 16.58
C ALA A 400 3.96 -1.89 15.77
N PRO A 401 2.85 -1.23 15.39
CA PRO A 401 1.84 -1.85 14.54
C PRO A 401 2.34 -2.07 13.11
N TYR A 402 1.69 -3.02 12.44
CA TYR A 402 1.86 -3.26 11.01
C TYR A 402 0.63 -2.77 10.24
N LEU A 403 0.86 -2.40 8.98
CA LEU A 403 -0.20 -2.07 8.04
C LEU A 403 -0.62 -3.32 7.25
N TYR A 404 -1.89 -3.69 7.38
CA TYR A 404 -2.49 -4.82 6.68
C TYR A 404 -3.17 -4.38 5.38
N PRO A 405 -3.37 -5.27 4.40
CA PRO A 405 -4.12 -4.97 3.20
C PRO A 405 -5.57 -4.63 3.53
N ARG A 406 -6.10 -3.51 3.04
CA ARG A 406 -7.50 -3.13 3.27
C ARG A 406 -8.50 -4.11 2.63
N THR A 407 -8.08 -4.87 1.62
CA THR A 407 -8.88 -5.94 1.00
C THR A 407 -9.27 -7.04 1.99
N SER A 408 -8.45 -7.24 3.04
CA SER A 408 -8.75 -8.18 4.11
C SER A 408 -9.87 -7.72 5.04
N LEU A 409 -10.25 -6.44 5.03
CA LEU A 409 -11.26 -5.87 5.94
C LEU A 409 -12.68 -6.06 5.40
N ARG A 410 -13.57 -6.61 6.23
CA ARG A 410 -15.00 -6.81 5.95
C ARG A 410 -15.86 -6.55 7.18
N ARG A 411 -17.18 -6.53 7.02
CA ARG A 411 -18.12 -6.40 8.15
C ARG A 411 -18.05 -7.65 9.04
N ALA A 412 -18.24 -7.45 10.34
CA ALA A 412 -18.17 -8.52 11.33
C ALA A 412 -19.35 -9.51 11.25
N GLU A 413 -20.50 -9.06 10.79
CA GLU A 413 -21.71 -9.85 10.64
C GLU A 413 -21.67 -10.76 9.40
N GLU A 414 -20.75 -10.50 8.46
CA GLU A 414 -20.58 -11.33 7.27
C GLU A 414 -19.93 -12.67 7.64
N PRO A 415 -20.22 -13.76 6.90
CA PRO A 415 -19.56 -15.05 7.09
C PRO A 415 -18.04 -14.98 6.90
N ILE A 416 -17.31 -15.74 7.71
CA ILE A 416 -15.87 -15.94 7.54
C ILE A 416 -15.66 -17.10 6.56
N VAL A 417 -15.12 -16.83 5.38
CA VAL A 417 -14.87 -17.85 4.36
C VAL A 417 -13.40 -18.26 4.40
N LEU A 418 -13.14 -19.52 4.71
CA LEU A 418 -11.81 -20.11 4.63
C LEU A 418 -11.63 -20.72 3.24
N GLY A 419 -10.90 -20.00 2.38
CA GLY A 419 -10.60 -20.43 1.02
C GLY A 419 -9.68 -21.68 0.88
N PRO A 420 -9.48 -22.16 -0.37
CA PRO A 420 -8.90 -23.46 -0.70
C PRO A 420 -7.55 -23.80 -0.05
N ALA A 421 -6.65 -22.82 0.05
CA ALA A 421 -5.27 -23.00 0.49
C ALA A 421 -5.05 -22.80 2.00
N HIS A 422 -6.07 -22.35 2.75
CA HIS A 422 -5.94 -22.10 4.18
C HIS A 422 -5.84 -23.42 4.95
N ARG A 423 -5.18 -23.36 6.12
CA ARG A 423 -5.05 -24.49 7.05
C ARG A 423 -5.55 -24.04 8.41
N ASP A 424 -4.98 -24.55 9.50
CA ASP A 424 -5.35 -24.18 10.86
C ASP A 424 -5.44 -22.68 10.99
N VAL A 425 -6.53 -22.17 11.58
CA VAL A 425 -6.67 -20.74 11.81
C VAL A 425 -6.72 -20.42 13.29
N GLU A 426 -6.21 -19.25 13.62
CA GLU A 426 -6.40 -18.62 14.91
C GLU A 426 -7.38 -17.46 14.75
N ILE A 427 -8.44 -17.43 15.56
CA ILE A 427 -9.48 -16.39 15.51
C ILE A 427 -9.52 -15.69 16.86
N SER A 428 -9.39 -14.38 16.85
CA SER A 428 -9.28 -13.55 18.05
C SER A 428 -10.26 -12.39 18.02
N VAL A 429 -10.87 -12.10 19.17
CA VAL A 429 -11.59 -10.84 19.41
C VAL A 429 -10.59 -9.79 19.88
N GLN A 430 -10.65 -8.62 19.26
CA GLN A 430 -9.74 -7.50 19.45
C GLN A 430 -10.56 -6.21 19.63
N LEU A 431 -10.01 -5.26 20.39
CA LEU A 431 -10.51 -3.89 20.37
C LEU A 431 -9.88 -3.12 19.20
N ALA A 432 -10.68 -2.38 18.45
CA ALA A 432 -10.18 -1.45 17.45
C ALA A 432 -10.71 -0.03 17.66
N ALA A 433 -9.89 0.96 17.32
CA ALA A 433 -10.28 2.36 17.23
C ALA A 433 -10.46 2.76 15.76
N VAL A 434 -11.46 3.59 15.49
CA VAL A 434 -11.73 4.12 14.15
C VAL A 434 -11.57 5.63 14.16
N ILE A 435 -10.76 6.15 13.24
CA ILE A 435 -10.54 7.60 13.11
C ILE A 435 -11.82 8.29 12.64
N GLY A 436 -12.13 9.41 13.29
CA GLY A 436 -13.35 10.21 13.10
C GLY A 436 -13.39 10.95 11.78
N THR A 437 -14.21 12.00 11.72
CA THR A 437 -14.45 12.78 10.49
C THR A 437 -13.29 13.69 10.10
N ARG A 438 -12.28 13.82 10.97
CA ARG A 438 -11.10 14.67 10.78
C ARG A 438 -9.82 13.86 10.85
N THR A 439 -8.84 14.30 10.07
CA THR A 439 -7.48 13.74 10.08
C THR A 439 -6.78 13.93 11.43
N GLN A 440 -5.93 12.97 11.80
CA GLN A 440 -5.05 13.06 12.99
C GLN A 440 -3.58 12.96 12.57
N TYR A 441 -2.76 13.90 13.04
CA TYR A 441 -1.32 13.93 12.80
C TYR A 441 -0.63 14.60 14.01
N GLN A 442 0.39 13.95 14.54
CA GLN A 442 1.11 14.37 15.77
C GLN A 442 0.15 14.70 16.93
N VAL A 443 -0.87 13.86 17.11
CA VAL A 443 -1.86 14.02 18.19
C VAL A 443 -1.27 13.52 19.52
N PRO A 444 -1.34 14.29 20.61
CA PRO A 444 -0.92 13.79 21.92
C PRO A 444 -1.94 12.78 22.47
N ALA A 445 -1.47 11.81 23.27
CA ALA A 445 -2.30 10.72 23.78
C ALA A 445 -3.61 11.18 24.46
N ASP A 446 -3.61 12.29 25.19
CA ASP A 446 -4.78 12.84 25.90
C ASP A 446 -5.85 13.44 24.97
N LYS A 447 -5.55 13.60 23.68
CA LYS A 447 -6.45 14.14 22.65
C LYS A 447 -6.89 13.11 21.61
N VAL A 448 -6.35 11.89 21.67
CA VAL A 448 -6.66 10.85 20.70
C VAL A 448 -8.16 10.55 20.63
N LEU A 449 -8.81 10.38 21.79
CA LEU A 449 -10.21 9.97 21.86
C LEU A 449 -11.16 11.01 21.26
N ASP A 450 -10.82 12.31 21.31
CA ASP A 450 -11.60 13.40 20.74
C ASP A 450 -11.71 13.30 19.20
N GLY A 451 -10.74 12.64 18.55
CA GLY A 451 -10.66 12.48 17.11
C GLY A 451 -11.17 11.13 16.60
N LEU A 452 -11.79 10.30 17.43
CA LEU A 452 -12.30 8.98 17.03
C LEU A 452 -13.76 9.05 16.59
N LEU A 453 -14.12 8.23 15.59
CA LEU A 453 -15.52 7.89 15.31
C LEU A 453 -16.10 7.04 16.45
N GLY A 454 -15.26 6.16 17.01
CA GLY A 454 -15.63 5.29 18.13
C GLY A 454 -14.69 4.10 18.27
N LEU A 455 -15.05 3.18 19.16
CA LEU A 455 -14.38 1.89 19.35
C LEU A 455 -15.25 0.77 18.79
N ALA A 456 -14.62 -0.22 18.19
CA ALA A 456 -15.29 -1.34 17.54
C ALA A 456 -14.80 -2.69 18.08
N LEU A 457 -15.72 -3.66 18.06
CA LEU A 457 -15.34 -5.07 18.06
C LEU A 457 -14.65 -5.36 16.72
N PHE A 458 -13.48 -5.99 16.83
CA PHE A 458 -12.69 -6.43 15.69
C PHE A 458 -12.41 -7.93 15.82
N ILE A 459 -12.54 -8.69 14.73
CA ILE A 459 -12.14 -10.10 14.69
C ILE A 459 -10.98 -10.26 13.73
N GLY A 460 -9.85 -10.73 14.25
CA GLY A 460 -8.67 -11.08 13.46
C GLY A 460 -8.60 -12.58 13.25
N ILE A 461 -8.47 -13.00 11.99
CA ILE A 461 -8.22 -14.37 11.57
C ILE A 461 -6.78 -14.46 11.05
N ALA A 462 -6.03 -15.43 11.55
CA ALA A 462 -4.66 -15.74 11.15
C ALA A 462 -4.58 -17.17 10.59
N ASP A 463 -4.23 -17.34 9.30
CA ASP A 463 -3.88 -18.65 8.70
C ASP A 463 -2.52 -19.12 9.22
N LEU A 464 -2.54 -20.02 10.20
CA LEU A 464 -1.35 -20.64 10.76
C LEU A 464 -0.68 -21.60 9.77
N GLY A 465 -1.35 -21.96 8.67
CA GLY A 465 -0.75 -22.66 7.54
C GLY A 465 0.46 -21.93 6.96
N VAL A 466 0.49 -20.58 6.99
CA VAL A 466 1.65 -19.80 6.54
C VAL A 466 2.91 -20.18 7.35
N LEU A 467 2.75 -20.47 8.64
CA LEU A 467 3.84 -20.86 9.54
C LEU A 467 4.26 -22.31 9.32
N GLN A 468 3.31 -23.20 9.01
CA GLN A 468 3.57 -24.62 8.78
C GLN A 468 4.23 -24.92 7.42
N ARG A 469 4.35 -23.92 6.52
CA ARG A 469 4.77 -24.07 5.11
C ARG A 469 6.24 -23.74 4.85
N GLY A 470 7.12 -23.96 5.83
CA GLY A 470 8.54 -23.61 5.74
C GLY A 470 8.77 -22.28 6.42
N VAL A 471 8.48 -22.24 7.72
CA VAL A 471 9.13 -21.29 8.60
C VAL A 471 9.97 -22.16 9.54
N ASP A 472 11.28 -21.96 9.53
CA ASP A 472 12.12 -22.53 10.58
C ASP A 472 11.69 -21.95 11.93
N ASP A 473 11.02 -22.75 12.75
CA ASP A 473 10.60 -22.38 14.11
C ASP A 473 11.79 -21.93 14.99
N ALA A 474 13.03 -22.24 14.59
CA ALA A 474 14.24 -21.75 15.25
C ALA A 474 14.60 -20.29 14.87
N ASN A 475 14.09 -19.75 13.76
CA ASN A 475 14.27 -18.35 13.37
C ASN A 475 13.05 -17.50 13.72
N ALA A 476 13.14 -16.82 14.87
CA ALA A 476 12.11 -15.92 15.36
C ALA A 476 11.64 -14.89 14.33
N SER A 477 12.54 -14.33 13.51
CA SER A 477 12.21 -13.32 12.51
C SER A 477 11.27 -13.85 11.41
N SER A 478 11.51 -15.06 10.92
CA SER A 478 10.68 -15.70 9.90
C SER A 478 9.29 -16.04 10.44
N TYR A 479 9.20 -16.49 11.70
CA TYR A 479 7.94 -16.76 12.39
C TYR A 479 7.06 -15.52 12.52
N TYR A 480 7.59 -14.43 13.09
CA TYR A 480 6.80 -13.22 13.29
C TYR A 480 6.28 -12.65 11.96
N PHE A 481 7.10 -12.75 10.93
CA PHE A 481 6.73 -12.23 9.63
C PHE A 481 5.74 -13.14 8.88
N GLY A 482 5.84 -14.46 9.03
CA GLY A 482 4.77 -15.38 8.59
C GLY A 482 3.45 -15.11 9.31
N TYR A 483 3.49 -14.80 10.62
CA TYR A 483 2.30 -14.45 11.39
C TYR A 483 1.70 -13.10 10.93
N PHE A 484 2.53 -12.12 10.55
CA PHE A 484 2.06 -10.89 9.91
C PHE A 484 1.25 -11.19 8.64
N GLN A 485 1.76 -12.05 7.76
CA GLN A 485 1.09 -12.40 6.51
C GLN A 485 -0.17 -13.23 6.68
N SER A 486 -0.27 -13.99 7.77
CA SER A 486 -1.38 -14.89 8.03
C SER A 486 -2.75 -14.20 8.03
N ARG A 487 -2.80 -12.88 8.19
CA ARG A 487 -4.03 -12.07 8.20
C ARG A 487 -4.30 -11.31 6.90
N PHE A 488 -3.58 -11.61 5.81
CA PHE A 488 -3.75 -10.93 4.52
C PHE A 488 -4.98 -11.40 3.75
N GLY A 489 -5.50 -12.58 4.06
CA GLY A 489 -6.64 -13.19 3.38
C GLY A 489 -7.87 -12.28 3.29
N ASP A 490 -8.61 -12.39 2.19
CA ASP A 490 -9.82 -11.59 2.00
C ASP A 490 -10.84 -11.89 3.11
N GLY A 491 -11.28 -10.85 3.82
CA GLY A 491 -12.15 -11.02 4.98
C GLY A 491 -11.48 -11.66 6.21
N PHE A 492 -10.16 -11.66 6.32
CA PHE A 492 -9.46 -12.13 7.53
C PHE A 492 -9.42 -11.08 8.64
N ASN A 493 -9.88 -9.88 8.34
CA ASN A 493 -10.06 -8.80 9.30
C ASN A 493 -11.52 -8.37 9.24
N ARG A 494 -12.17 -8.36 10.40
CA ARG A 494 -13.60 -8.10 10.51
C ARG A 494 -13.84 -7.01 11.51
N ILE A 495 -14.73 -6.07 11.21
CA ILE A 495 -15.02 -4.96 12.11
C ILE A 495 -16.53 -4.73 12.19
N ALA A 496 -17.03 -4.59 13.42
CA ALA A 496 -18.40 -4.14 13.67
C ALA A 496 -18.46 -2.61 13.59
N PRO A 497 -19.63 -2.00 13.35
CA PRO A 497 -19.75 -0.54 13.41
C PRO A 497 -19.22 0.02 14.74
N PRO A 498 -18.33 1.04 14.72
CA PRO A 498 -17.80 1.62 15.95
C PRO A 498 -18.88 2.30 16.79
N VAL A 499 -18.78 2.11 18.11
CA VAL A 499 -19.61 2.78 19.12
C VAL A 499 -18.90 4.06 19.57
N PRO A 500 -19.57 5.24 19.53
CA PRO A 500 -18.95 6.51 19.93
C PRO A 500 -18.43 6.51 21.37
N ILE A 501 -17.28 7.15 21.60
CA ILE A 501 -16.65 7.24 22.94
C ILE A 501 -17.60 7.83 23.98
N SER A 502 -18.42 8.81 23.60
CA SER A 502 -19.42 9.44 24.46
C SER A 502 -20.48 8.49 25.00
N GLU A 503 -20.74 7.37 24.30
CA GLU A 503 -21.70 6.35 24.74
C GLU A 503 -21.07 5.36 25.72
N LEU A 504 -19.75 5.14 25.64
CA LEU A 504 -19.04 4.13 26.40
C LEU A 504 -18.68 4.57 27.83
N ASN A 505 -18.54 5.88 28.10
CA ASN A 505 -18.30 6.45 29.44
C ASN A 505 -17.18 5.74 30.24
N ASP A 506 -16.01 5.52 29.63
CA ASP A 506 -14.83 4.81 30.16
C ASP A 506 -15.02 3.34 30.60
N LYS A 507 -16.26 2.80 30.61
CA LYS A 507 -16.54 1.40 30.99
C LYS A 507 -15.91 0.37 30.05
N TRP A 508 -15.47 0.81 28.88
CA TRP A 508 -14.81 -0.02 27.87
C TRP A 508 -13.39 -0.44 28.28
N ARG A 509 -12.72 0.29 29.19
CA ARG A 509 -11.29 0.08 29.52
C ARG A 509 -11.01 -1.27 30.18
N ASP A 510 -11.97 -1.79 30.95
CA ASP A 510 -11.89 -3.11 31.59
C ASP A 510 -12.95 -4.08 31.01
N ALA A 511 -13.48 -3.79 29.82
CA ALA A 511 -14.59 -4.56 29.26
C ALA A 511 -14.20 -6.02 29.01
N PRO A 512 -14.97 -6.99 29.52
CA PRO A 512 -14.82 -8.39 29.15
C PRO A 512 -15.02 -8.63 27.66
N MET A 513 -14.16 -9.46 27.09
CA MET A 513 -14.18 -9.93 25.72
C MET A 513 -14.41 -11.43 25.71
N ARG A 514 -15.17 -11.94 24.75
CA ARG A 514 -15.45 -13.37 24.62
C ARG A 514 -15.52 -13.81 23.16
N ILE A 515 -15.13 -15.06 22.94
CA ILE A 515 -15.31 -15.77 21.67
C ILE A 515 -15.72 -17.21 21.95
N GLU A 516 -16.66 -17.73 21.19
CA GLU A 516 -17.12 -19.12 21.21
C GLU A 516 -17.26 -19.59 19.76
N ILE A 517 -16.65 -20.74 19.45
CA ILE A 517 -16.75 -21.39 18.14
C ILE A 517 -17.30 -22.79 18.38
N GLU A 518 -18.46 -23.07 17.79
CA GLU A 518 -19.14 -24.35 17.95
C GLU A 518 -18.25 -25.51 17.48
N GLY A 519 -18.00 -26.46 18.39
CA GLY A 519 -17.13 -27.61 18.14
C GLY A 519 -15.63 -27.37 18.34
N HIS A 520 -15.19 -26.14 18.58
CA HIS A 520 -13.76 -25.78 18.71
C HIS A 520 -13.40 -25.08 20.03
N GLY A 521 -14.40 -24.63 20.80
CA GLY A 521 -14.22 -24.15 22.17
C GLY A 521 -14.57 -22.67 22.36
N ALA A 522 -14.27 -22.15 23.54
CA ALA A 522 -14.49 -20.77 23.92
C ALA A 522 -13.29 -20.19 24.67
N ALA A 523 -13.11 -18.88 24.57
CA ALA A 523 -12.07 -18.14 25.27
C ALA A 523 -12.59 -16.77 25.72
N GLU A 524 -12.03 -16.29 26.82
CA GLU A 524 -12.35 -14.99 27.41
C GLU A 524 -11.07 -14.17 27.61
N GLY A 525 -11.24 -12.85 27.66
CA GLY A 525 -10.19 -11.89 27.98
C GLY A 525 -10.82 -10.58 28.40
N ALA A 526 -10.02 -9.54 28.56
CA ALA A 526 -10.49 -8.19 28.83
C ALA A 526 -9.67 -7.14 28.08
N VAL A 527 -10.25 -5.97 27.85
CA VAL A 527 -9.52 -4.82 27.29
C VAL A 527 -8.34 -4.42 28.19
N SER A 528 -8.47 -4.61 29.50
CA SER A 528 -7.42 -4.35 30.49
C SER A 528 -6.21 -5.29 30.39
N ASP A 529 -6.30 -6.35 29.58
CA ASP A 529 -5.18 -7.28 29.36
C ASP A 529 -4.11 -6.69 28.43
N TYR A 530 -4.44 -5.65 27.65
CA TYR A 530 -3.53 -5.06 26.68
C TYR A 530 -2.39 -4.28 27.34
N ASP A 531 -1.16 -4.53 26.89
CA ASP A 531 0.03 -3.79 27.32
C ASP A 531 0.06 -2.37 26.73
N THR A 532 -0.37 -2.21 25.48
CA THR A 532 -0.54 -0.93 24.78
C THR A 532 -2.02 -0.61 24.56
N GLY A 533 -2.47 0.53 25.08
CA GLY A 533 -3.82 1.07 24.85
C GLY A 533 -4.00 1.86 23.55
N VAL A 534 -5.25 2.21 23.24
CA VAL A 534 -5.66 2.95 22.02
C VAL A 534 -4.92 4.28 21.88
N GLU A 535 -4.89 5.07 22.96
CA GLU A 535 -4.30 6.40 23.00
C GLU A 535 -2.81 6.34 22.64
N ARG A 536 -2.07 5.39 23.24
CA ARG A 536 -0.65 5.22 22.98
C ARG A 536 -0.38 4.73 21.56
N MET A 537 -1.18 3.79 21.05
CA MET A 537 -1.02 3.29 19.68
C MET A 537 -1.20 4.42 18.64
N ILE A 538 -2.26 5.21 18.77
CA ILE A 538 -2.58 6.29 17.81
C ILE A 538 -1.60 7.45 17.95
N GLU A 539 -1.25 7.87 19.17
CA GLU A 539 -0.19 8.86 19.40
C GLU A 539 1.07 8.42 18.67
N TRP A 540 1.47 7.16 18.86
CA TRP A 540 2.66 6.61 18.23
C TRP A 540 2.55 6.64 16.70
N ILE A 541 1.51 6.06 16.08
CA ILE A 541 1.32 6.09 14.60
C ILE A 541 1.34 7.52 14.06
N SER A 542 0.69 8.45 14.75
CA SER A 542 0.49 9.82 14.26
C SER A 542 1.77 10.66 14.20
N LYS A 543 2.87 10.22 14.85
CA LYS A 543 4.14 10.97 14.89
C LYS A 543 4.68 11.34 13.51
N GLY A 544 4.55 10.41 12.57
CA GLY A 544 5.03 10.54 11.19
C GLY A 544 3.99 10.23 10.11
N VAL A 545 2.84 9.68 10.49
CA VAL A 545 1.79 9.28 9.54
C VAL A 545 0.51 10.07 9.80
N THR A 546 -0.10 10.63 8.76
CA THR A 546 -1.45 11.18 8.87
C THR A 546 -2.46 10.06 8.86
N MET A 547 -3.21 9.92 9.95
CA MET A 547 -4.34 9.01 9.99
C MET A 547 -5.58 9.70 9.42
N LEU A 548 -6.21 9.08 8.44
CA LEU A 548 -7.34 9.62 7.68
C LEU A 548 -8.67 9.15 8.28
N PRO A 549 -9.76 9.90 8.06
CA PRO A 549 -11.10 9.45 8.44
C PRO A 549 -11.41 8.03 7.95
N GLY A 550 -11.92 7.20 8.86
CA GLY A 550 -12.22 5.79 8.57
C GLY A 550 -11.04 4.84 8.72
N ASP A 551 -9.80 5.32 8.92
CA ASP A 551 -8.67 4.44 9.24
C ASP A 551 -8.92 3.66 10.53
N VAL A 552 -8.45 2.42 10.57
CA VAL A 552 -8.67 1.46 11.65
C VAL A 552 -7.36 1.15 12.36
N ALA A 553 -7.37 1.17 13.69
CA ALA A 553 -6.25 0.79 14.55
C ALA A 553 -6.68 -0.30 15.54
N ALA A 554 -6.37 -1.56 15.22
CA ALA A 554 -6.67 -2.72 16.06
C ALA A 554 -5.52 -3.04 17.03
N LEU A 555 -5.88 -3.28 18.30
CA LEU A 555 -4.90 -3.56 19.36
C LEU A 555 -4.29 -4.97 19.29
N GLY A 556 -4.66 -5.77 18.29
CA GLY A 556 -4.11 -7.11 18.11
C GLY A 556 -4.77 -8.18 18.97
N PRO A 557 -4.35 -9.45 18.81
CA PRO A 557 -4.90 -10.58 19.54
C PRO A 557 -4.60 -10.45 21.03
N GLY A 558 -5.65 -10.58 21.85
CA GLY A 558 -5.57 -10.73 23.31
C GLY A 558 -5.85 -12.16 23.75
N ASN A 559 -6.29 -12.33 25.00
CA ASN A 559 -6.61 -13.66 25.56
C ASN A 559 -7.88 -14.30 24.98
N ALA A 560 -8.82 -13.49 24.44
CA ALA A 560 -10.03 -13.97 23.78
C ALA A 560 -9.72 -14.52 22.37
N CYS A 561 -9.12 -15.69 22.32
CA CYS A 561 -8.56 -16.29 21.12
C CYS A 561 -8.81 -17.81 21.07
N VAL A 562 -9.31 -18.32 19.94
CA VAL A 562 -9.58 -19.75 19.73
C VAL A 562 -8.83 -20.21 18.49
N LYS A 563 -8.14 -21.35 18.60
CA LYS A 563 -7.55 -22.06 17.46
C LYS A 563 -8.56 -23.04 16.91
N VAL A 564 -8.73 -23.02 15.60
CA VAL A 564 -9.64 -23.89 14.86
C VAL A 564 -8.78 -24.83 14.03
N PRO A 565 -8.49 -26.05 14.54
CA PRO A 565 -7.76 -27.04 13.77
C PRO A 565 -8.59 -27.48 12.57
N MET A 566 -7.95 -27.50 11.41
CA MET A 566 -8.58 -27.72 10.12
C MET A 566 -8.59 -29.22 9.75
N THR A 567 -9.03 -30.06 10.70
CA THR A 567 -9.01 -31.54 10.63
C THR A 567 -10.34 -32.17 10.17
N GLY A 568 -11.36 -31.35 9.85
CA GLY A 568 -12.69 -31.80 9.38
C GLY A 568 -12.83 -31.84 7.86
N SER A 569 -13.92 -32.44 7.36
CA SER A 569 -14.25 -32.47 5.94
C SER A 569 -14.56 -31.06 5.41
N PRO A 570 -14.03 -30.69 4.22
CA PRO A 570 -14.43 -29.48 3.52
C PRO A 570 -15.95 -29.30 3.42
N GLY A 571 -16.43 -28.06 3.46
CA GLY A 571 -17.85 -27.72 3.44
C GLY A 571 -18.50 -27.60 4.82
N SER A 572 -17.75 -27.80 5.90
CA SER A 572 -18.23 -27.61 7.27
C SER A 572 -18.61 -26.15 7.55
N LYS A 573 -19.63 -25.94 8.39
CA LYS A 573 -19.99 -24.63 8.91
C LYS A 573 -19.99 -24.64 10.43
N TRP A 574 -19.35 -23.66 11.05
CA TRP A 574 -19.28 -23.53 12.52
C TRP A 574 -19.86 -22.19 12.95
N LYS A 575 -20.77 -22.19 13.91
CA LYS A 575 -21.28 -20.95 14.49
C LYS A 575 -20.18 -20.26 15.30
N LEU A 576 -20.02 -18.96 15.11
CA LEU A 576 -19.12 -18.10 15.86
C LEU A 576 -19.94 -17.06 16.63
N ARG A 577 -19.76 -17.02 17.95
CA ARG A 577 -20.25 -15.94 18.81
C ARG A 577 -19.07 -15.16 19.34
N ALA A 578 -19.10 -13.84 19.21
CA ALA A 578 -18.01 -12.99 19.67
C ALA A 578 -18.56 -11.70 20.25
N GLY A 579 -17.87 -11.11 21.23
CA GLY A 579 -18.40 -9.92 21.89
C GLY A 579 -17.39 -9.17 22.73
N ILE A 580 -17.60 -7.85 22.84
CA ILE A 580 -16.96 -6.98 23.82
C ILE A 580 -18.09 -6.32 24.61
N LYS A 581 -18.13 -6.58 25.91
CA LYS A 581 -19.21 -6.11 26.79
C LYS A 581 -19.34 -4.59 26.74
N GLY A 582 -20.54 -4.10 26.45
CA GLY A 582 -20.82 -2.67 26.35
C GLY A 582 -20.50 -2.05 24.99
N LEU A 583 -19.91 -2.81 24.06
CA LEU A 583 -19.78 -2.40 22.66
C LEU A 583 -20.83 -3.15 21.82
N VAL A 584 -20.57 -4.42 21.53
CA VAL A 584 -21.44 -5.24 20.66
C VAL A 584 -21.16 -6.72 20.88
N ASP A 585 -22.20 -7.52 20.67
CA ASP A 585 -22.13 -8.96 20.52
C ASP A 585 -22.58 -9.34 19.12
N ILE A 586 -21.83 -10.22 18.47
CA ILE A 586 -22.12 -10.71 17.13
C ILE A 586 -22.34 -12.22 17.12
N ASP A 587 -23.22 -12.65 16.22
CA ASP A 587 -23.43 -14.03 15.82
C ASP A 587 -23.16 -14.12 14.31
N THR A 588 -22.20 -14.94 13.90
CA THR A 588 -21.93 -15.25 12.49
C THR A 588 -21.53 -16.73 12.36
N HIS A 589 -21.00 -17.15 11.22
CA HIS A 589 -20.47 -18.48 11.01
C HIS A 589 -19.21 -18.48 10.15
N ILE A 590 -18.42 -19.54 10.32
CA ILE A 590 -17.25 -19.85 9.51
C ILE A 590 -17.68 -20.87 8.46
N GLU A 591 -17.32 -20.65 7.21
CA GLU A 591 -17.51 -21.57 6.10
C GLU A 591 -16.16 -22.13 5.65
N ASP A 592 -16.00 -23.45 5.77
CA ASP A 592 -14.83 -24.15 5.28
C ASP A 592 -15.01 -24.45 3.79
N GLN A 593 -14.39 -23.66 2.91
CA GLN A 593 -14.39 -23.87 1.46
C GLN A 593 -13.03 -24.41 0.99
N ARG A 594 -12.28 -25.10 1.86
CA ARG A 594 -10.99 -25.67 1.49
C ARG A 594 -11.14 -26.70 0.38
N ASP A 595 -10.13 -26.82 -0.47
CA ASP A 595 -10.05 -27.89 -1.47
C ASP A 595 -8.78 -28.69 -1.20
N GLU A 596 -8.94 -29.95 -0.80
CA GLU A 596 -7.83 -30.84 -0.49
C GLU A 596 -6.91 -31.09 -1.71
N ARG A 597 -7.38 -30.83 -2.93
CA ARG A 597 -6.60 -30.92 -4.17
C ARG A 597 -5.68 -29.73 -4.38
N VAL A 598 -5.91 -28.62 -3.69
CA VAL A 598 -5.02 -27.46 -3.66
C VAL A 598 -3.86 -27.81 -2.72
N GLY A 599 -2.77 -28.33 -3.32
CA GLY A 599 -1.54 -28.71 -2.63
C GLY A 599 -0.82 -27.54 -1.93
N ASN A 600 0.47 -27.68 -1.61
CA ASN A 600 1.26 -26.61 -0.98
C ASN A 600 1.62 -25.48 -1.98
N TRP A 601 0.68 -24.57 -2.26
CA TRP A 601 0.78 -23.51 -3.27
C TRP A 601 1.70 -22.33 -2.89
N HIS A 602 2.26 -22.34 -1.67
CA HIS A 602 3.06 -21.22 -1.12
C HIS A 602 4.56 -21.50 -1.04
N LYS A 603 5.06 -22.62 -1.61
CA LYS A 603 6.50 -22.81 -1.71
C LYS A 603 7.06 -21.92 -2.82
N LEU A 604 8.03 -21.08 -2.49
CA LEU A 604 8.86 -20.42 -3.48
C LEU A 604 9.48 -21.49 -4.40
N LYS A 605 9.45 -21.25 -5.71
CA LYS A 605 9.98 -22.21 -6.71
C LYS A 605 11.50 -22.36 -6.64
N ILE A 606 12.19 -21.37 -6.10
CA ILE A 606 13.65 -21.35 -5.96
C ILE A 606 13.98 -21.82 -4.54
N GLY A 607 14.52 -23.03 -4.44
CA GLY A 607 15.01 -23.58 -3.18
C GLY A 607 16.43 -23.07 -2.86
N PRO A 608 16.89 -23.17 -1.61
CA PRO A 608 18.27 -22.82 -1.25
C PRO A 608 19.34 -23.60 -2.03
N SER A 609 19.01 -24.76 -2.61
CA SER A 609 19.89 -25.51 -3.52
C SER A 609 20.07 -24.89 -4.90
N ASP A 610 19.14 -24.02 -5.31
CA ASP A 610 19.16 -23.37 -6.62
C ASP A 610 19.94 -22.04 -6.59
N LEU A 611 20.33 -21.61 -5.38
CA LEU A 611 21.11 -20.39 -5.10
C LEU A 611 22.61 -20.68 -4.85
N THR A 612 23.00 -21.95 -4.75
CA THR A 612 24.39 -22.42 -4.69
C THR A 612 24.90 -22.79 -6.07
#